data_AF-A0A661W8H9-F1
#
_entry.id   AF-A0A661W8H9-F1
#
_cell.length_a   1.000
_cell.length_b   1.000
_cell.length_c   1.000
_cell.angle_alpha   90.00
_cell.angle_beta   90.00
_cell.angle_gamma   90.00
#
_symmetry.space_group_name_H-M   'P 1'
#
loop_
_entity.id
_entity.type
_entity.pdbx_description
1 polymer ?
#
loop_
_entity_poly.entity_id
_entity_poly.type
_entity_poly.pdbx_seq_one_letter_code
_entity_poly.pdbx_strand_id
1 'polypeptide(L)'
;LHLCKNMDNVDIWLNHGAEKPEKWTHTSGCAGGMTSLEPRVDVTPARRLNDIILSPEQIPVLLAMLDENQSIYRQTGGVHTSILSDGKKSLLAAEDIGRHNTLDKIAGMMLMNGIKPKTRILLTTGRVSSEMMQKAARIGASVVISRTSPSSLSYELAEKYGITLIGYAKRHRFNVYTHAERIREFREKLKRENAKTETL
;
A
#
# COMPACT_ATOMS: atom_id res chain seq x y z
N LEU A 1 14.95 12.42 -15.55
CA LEU A 1 13.61 13.01 -15.39
C LEU A 1 13.73 14.50 -15.64
N HIS A 2 12.90 15.05 -16.52
CA HIS A 2 12.85 16.47 -16.81
C HIS A 2 11.44 16.97 -16.54
N LEU A 3 11.33 18.06 -15.78
CA LEU A 3 10.08 18.77 -15.56
C LEU A 3 10.03 19.94 -16.53
N CYS A 4 8.98 20.01 -17.34
CA CYS A 4 8.77 21.16 -18.20
C CYS A 4 8.66 22.44 -17.35
N LYS A 5 9.16 23.57 -17.86
CA LYS A 5 9.14 24.87 -17.17
C LYS A 5 7.74 25.29 -16.72
N ASN A 6 6.71 24.90 -17.47
CA ASN A 6 5.31 25.22 -17.18
C ASN A 6 4.64 24.23 -16.21
N MET A 7 5.35 23.17 -15.78
CA MET A 7 4.86 22.14 -14.85
C MET A 7 3.64 21.36 -15.35
N ASP A 8 3.41 21.35 -16.67
CA ASP A 8 2.31 20.66 -17.35
C ASP A 8 2.71 19.27 -17.86
N ASN A 9 4.02 19.03 -18.01
CA ASN A 9 4.57 17.79 -18.55
C ASN A 9 5.79 17.32 -17.76
N VAL A 10 5.96 16.00 -17.71
CA VAL A 10 7.12 15.31 -17.13
C VAL A 10 7.68 14.33 -18.14
N ASP A 11 8.93 14.53 -18.54
CA ASP A 11 9.63 13.63 -19.45
C ASP A 11 10.47 12.62 -18.66
N ILE A 12 10.26 11.34 -18.98
CA ILE A 12 10.94 10.21 -18.36
C ILE A 12 11.68 9.43 -19.45
N TRP A 13 13.01 9.49 -19.43
CA TRP A 13 13.85 8.62 -20.23
C TRP A 13 14.20 7.36 -19.44
N LEU A 14 13.96 6.22 -20.06
CA LEU A 14 14.31 4.92 -19.52
C LEU A 14 15.66 4.48 -20.06
N ASN A 15 16.37 3.66 -19.29
CA ASN A 15 17.63 3.03 -19.71
C ASN A 15 17.42 1.73 -20.51
N HIS A 16 16.16 1.40 -20.83
CA HIS A 16 15.73 0.26 -21.61
C HIS A 16 14.53 0.67 -22.47
N GLY A 17 14.27 -0.08 -23.54
CA GLY A 17 13.04 0.10 -24.31
C GLY A 17 11.82 -0.29 -23.47
N ALA A 18 10.78 0.54 -23.49
CA ALA A 18 9.48 0.19 -22.94
C ALA A 18 8.53 -0.18 -24.08
N GLU A 19 7.89 -1.34 -23.95
CA GLU A 19 6.82 -1.73 -24.85
C GLU A 19 5.53 -1.01 -24.46
N LYS A 20 4.90 -0.36 -25.45
CA LYS A 20 3.61 0.28 -25.24
C LYS A 20 2.55 -0.80 -25.07
N PRO A 21 1.67 -0.70 -24.06
CA PRO A 21 0.60 -1.68 -23.91
C PRO A 21 -0.38 -1.63 -25.08
N GLU A 22 -0.77 -2.82 -25.57
CA GLU A 22 -1.74 -2.97 -26.65
C GLU A 22 -3.18 -2.74 -26.18
N LYS A 23 -3.46 -3.00 -24.90
CA LYS A 23 -4.80 -2.89 -24.30
C LYS A 23 -4.81 -1.92 -23.14
N TRP A 24 -5.90 -1.15 -23.07
CA TRP A 24 -6.17 -0.21 -22.01
C TRP A 24 -7.55 -0.48 -21.43
N THR A 25 -7.65 -0.46 -20.12
CA THR A 25 -8.88 -0.67 -19.36
C THR A 25 -9.23 0.61 -18.64
N HIS A 26 -10.46 1.07 -18.77
CA HIS A 26 -10.95 2.20 -17.97
C HIS A 26 -11.03 1.79 -16.50
N THR A 27 -10.40 2.58 -15.65
CA THR A 27 -10.56 2.47 -14.20
C THR A 27 -11.88 3.09 -13.78
N SER A 28 -12.52 2.54 -12.76
CA SER A 28 -13.80 3.03 -12.24
C SER A 28 -13.67 4.34 -11.43
N GLY A 29 -12.58 5.08 -11.58
CA GLY A 29 -12.36 6.35 -10.91
C GLY A 29 -13.09 7.48 -11.61
N CYS A 30 -13.57 8.48 -10.84
CA CYS A 30 -14.32 9.62 -11.40
C CYS A 30 -13.52 10.46 -12.42
N ALA A 31 -12.19 10.32 -12.44
CA ALA A 31 -11.30 11.03 -13.35
C ALA A 31 -11.12 10.34 -14.73
N GLY A 32 -11.80 9.20 -14.98
CA GLY A 32 -11.72 8.51 -16.27
C GLY A 32 -10.35 7.89 -16.58
N GLY A 33 -9.52 7.65 -15.55
CA GLY A 33 -8.17 7.12 -15.72
C GLY A 33 -8.18 5.78 -16.45
N MET A 34 -7.16 5.54 -17.28
CA MET A 34 -6.97 4.29 -18.00
C MET A 34 -5.76 3.55 -17.46
N THR A 35 -5.83 2.24 -17.43
CA THR A 35 -4.76 1.38 -16.94
C THR A 35 -4.59 0.20 -17.89
N SER A 36 -3.37 -0.09 -18.30
CA SER A 36 -3.06 -1.23 -19.16
C SER A 36 -2.68 -2.48 -18.38
N LEU A 37 -2.87 -2.45 -17.07
CA LEU A 37 -2.32 -3.43 -16.16
C LEU A 37 -3.05 -4.76 -16.35
N GLU A 38 -2.43 -5.66 -17.12
CA GLU A 38 -2.72 -7.08 -16.97
C GLU A 38 -2.36 -7.52 -15.55
N PRO A 39 -3.07 -8.51 -14.95
CA PRO A 39 -2.80 -9.00 -13.60
C PRO A 39 -1.42 -9.63 -13.39
N ARG A 40 -0.52 -9.60 -14.38
CA ARG A 40 0.85 -10.10 -14.30
C ARG A 40 1.74 -9.15 -13.48
N VAL A 41 1.30 -8.81 -12.28
CA VAL A 41 2.27 -8.51 -11.24
C VAL A 41 2.79 -9.87 -10.81
N ASP A 42 4.05 -10.17 -11.13
CA ASP A 42 4.71 -11.29 -10.46
C ASP A 42 4.73 -10.95 -8.97
N VAL A 43 3.78 -11.52 -8.24
CA VAL A 43 3.50 -11.29 -6.82
C VAL A 43 4.26 -12.25 -5.93
N THR A 44 5.15 -13.07 -6.51
CA THR A 44 6.15 -13.81 -5.72
C THR A 44 6.93 -12.92 -4.74
N PRO A 45 7.23 -11.63 -5.00
CA PRO A 45 7.86 -10.77 -4.02
C PRO A 45 6.96 -10.54 -2.80
N ALA A 46 5.66 -10.23 -2.92
CA ALA A 46 4.81 -9.99 -1.75
C ALA A 46 4.62 -11.24 -0.85
N ARG A 47 4.63 -12.44 -1.46
CA ARG A 47 4.63 -13.71 -0.72
C ARG A 47 5.98 -14.07 -0.08
N ARG A 48 7.11 -13.72 -0.70
CA ARG A 48 8.48 -14.02 -0.18
C ARG A 48 9.07 -12.90 0.68
N LEU A 49 8.58 -11.67 0.54
CA LEU A 49 9.07 -10.48 1.25
C LEU A 49 8.38 -10.37 2.61
N ASN A 50 8.98 -11.10 3.54
CA ASN A 50 9.14 -10.78 4.96
C ASN A 50 8.12 -11.34 5.95
N ASP A 51 8.71 -12.03 6.93
CA ASP A 51 8.19 -12.52 8.20
C ASP A 51 7.75 -11.41 9.17
N ILE A 52 7.28 -10.27 8.66
CA ILE A 52 6.84 -9.22 9.57
C ILE A 52 5.63 -9.72 10.36
N ILE A 53 5.78 -9.69 11.67
CA ILE A 53 4.70 -9.87 12.63
C ILE A 53 4.56 -8.53 13.34
N LEU A 54 3.40 -7.89 13.15
CA LEU A 54 3.03 -6.71 13.90
C LEU A 54 2.31 -7.13 15.18
N SER A 55 2.59 -6.45 16.28
CA SER A 55 1.67 -6.44 17.42
C SER A 55 0.57 -5.38 17.19
N PRO A 56 -0.64 -5.58 17.71
CA PRO A 56 -1.75 -4.63 17.67
C PRO A 56 -1.35 -3.25 18.17
N GLU A 57 -0.48 -3.18 19.17
CA GLU A 57 0.03 -1.92 19.75
C GLU A 57 0.91 -1.15 18.76
N GLN A 58 1.49 -1.81 17.76
CA GLN A 58 2.25 -1.13 16.71
C GLN A 58 1.33 -0.40 15.72
N ILE A 59 0.08 -0.84 15.53
CA ILE A 59 -0.85 -0.21 14.60
C ILE A 59 -1.10 1.28 14.95
N PRO A 60 -1.45 1.67 16.19
CA PRO A 60 -1.62 3.08 16.52
C PRO A 60 -0.32 3.89 16.41
N VAL A 61 0.84 3.29 16.67
CA VAL A 61 2.14 3.97 16.49
C VAL A 61 2.38 4.27 15.01
N LEU A 62 2.10 3.32 14.10
CA LEU A 62 2.18 3.56 12.66
C LEU A 62 1.16 4.60 12.19
N LEU A 63 -0.05 4.61 12.76
CA LEU A 63 -1.04 5.65 12.45
C LEU A 63 -0.61 7.05 12.93
N ALA A 64 0.10 7.15 14.06
CA ALA A 64 0.68 8.40 14.53
C ALA A 64 1.78 8.89 13.58
N MET A 65 2.64 7.99 13.07
CA MET A 65 3.61 8.34 12.02
C MET A 65 2.92 8.89 10.76
N LEU A 66 1.78 8.30 10.36
CA LEU A 66 0.99 8.81 9.25
C LEU A 66 0.50 10.24 9.56
N ASP A 67 0.01 10.52 10.78
CA ASP A 67 -0.44 11.86 11.19
C ASP A 67 0.68 12.91 11.16
N GLU A 68 1.87 12.56 11.61
CA GLU A 68 3.02 13.47 11.62
C GLU A 68 3.37 13.95 10.21
N ASN A 69 3.20 13.10 9.19
CA ASN A 69 3.52 13.33 7.79
C ASN A 69 2.40 14.03 6.97
N GLN A 70 1.41 14.63 7.62
CA GLN A 70 0.26 15.30 6.97
C GLN A 70 0.40 16.84 6.92
N SER A 71 1.52 17.34 6.40
CA SER A 71 1.86 18.77 6.47
C SER A 71 0.95 19.66 5.61
N ILE A 72 0.62 19.23 4.40
CA ILE A 72 -0.24 19.93 3.45
C ILE A 72 -1.72 19.73 3.82
N TYR A 73 -2.08 18.52 4.26
CA TYR A 73 -3.42 18.26 4.78
C TYR A 73 -3.75 19.13 5.98
N ARG A 74 -2.82 19.34 6.92
CA ARG A 74 -3.05 20.26 8.05
C ARG A 74 -3.37 21.69 7.63
N GLN A 75 -2.87 22.13 6.48
CA GLN A 75 -3.09 23.48 5.96
C GLN A 75 -4.37 23.59 5.12
N THR A 76 -4.72 22.53 4.38
CA THR A 76 -5.73 22.60 3.32
C THR A 76 -6.94 21.71 3.54
N GLY A 77 -6.80 20.62 4.30
CA GLY A 77 -7.82 19.58 4.47
C GLY A 77 -8.17 18.78 3.20
N GLY A 78 -7.64 19.16 2.04
CA GLY A 78 -8.10 18.69 0.72
C GLY A 78 -7.20 17.66 0.03
N VAL A 79 -6.27 17.06 0.75
CA VAL A 79 -5.30 16.09 0.19
C VAL A 79 -5.32 14.77 0.95
N HIS A 80 -4.94 13.71 0.27
CA HIS A 80 -4.60 12.42 0.85
C HIS A 80 -3.12 12.36 1.21
N THR A 81 -2.81 11.52 2.19
CA THR A 81 -1.44 11.21 2.60
C THR A 81 -1.22 9.71 2.51
N SER A 82 -0.04 9.29 2.08
CA SER A 82 0.42 7.92 2.24
C SER A 82 1.88 7.90 2.68
N ILE A 83 2.24 6.89 3.46
CA ILE A 83 3.62 6.67 3.90
C ILE A 83 4.04 5.21 3.63
N LEU A 84 5.34 5.04 3.39
CA LEU A 84 6.01 3.74 3.40
C LEU A 84 6.83 3.63 4.67
N SER A 85 6.65 2.55 5.42
CA SER A 85 7.35 2.29 6.68
C SER A 85 8.02 0.91 6.67
N ASP A 86 9.12 0.78 7.42
CA ASP A 86 9.74 -0.51 7.76
C ASP A 86 9.17 -1.15 9.04
N GLY A 87 8.15 -0.53 9.65
CA GLY A 87 7.58 -0.92 10.94
C GLY A 87 8.20 -0.21 12.14
N LYS A 88 9.31 0.52 11.96
CA LYS A 88 9.99 1.29 13.02
C LYS A 88 9.97 2.79 12.76
N LYS A 89 10.03 3.21 11.50
CA LYS A 89 10.00 4.62 11.10
C LYS A 89 9.27 4.81 9.77
N SER A 90 8.86 6.04 9.49
CA SER A 90 8.47 6.45 8.14
C SER A 90 9.73 6.57 7.29
N LEU A 91 9.74 5.91 6.12
CA LEU A 91 10.83 5.97 5.15
C LEU A 91 10.55 7.01 4.06
N LEU A 92 9.31 7.06 3.58
CA LEU A 92 8.85 7.95 2.53
C LEU A 92 7.42 8.38 2.83
N ALA A 93 7.09 9.63 2.51
CA ALA A 93 5.75 10.19 2.66
C ALA A 93 5.37 11.01 1.43
N ALA A 94 4.12 10.92 1.01
CA ALA A 94 3.60 11.69 -0.11
C ALA A 94 2.19 12.19 0.18
N GLU A 95 1.96 13.46 -0.16
CA GLU A 95 0.66 14.11 -0.14
C GLU A 95 0.20 14.45 -1.57
N ASP A 96 -1.08 14.28 -1.86
CA ASP A 96 -1.68 14.60 -3.15
C ASP A 96 -3.22 14.69 -3.05
N ILE A 97 -3.86 15.45 -3.93
CA ILE A 97 -5.34 15.49 -4.04
C ILE A 97 -5.88 14.09 -4.35
N GLY A 98 -5.20 13.33 -5.21
CA GLY A 98 -5.55 11.96 -5.56
C GLY A 98 -4.84 10.93 -4.68
N ARG A 99 -5.59 10.06 -3.99
CA ARG A 99 -5.01 8.94 -3.22
C ARG A 99 -4.16 7.97 -4.05
N HIS A 100 -4.42 7.83 -5.35
CA HIS A 100 -3.62 6.96 -6.21
C HIS A 100 -2.23 7.57 -6.45
N ASN A 101 -2.18 8.89 -6.60
CA ASN A 101 -0.98 9.65 -6.86
C ASN A 101 -0.03 9.63 -5.64
N THR A 102 -0.54 9.52 -4.41
CA THR A 102 0.33 9.39 -3.24
C THR A 102 1.17 8.10 -3.30
N LEU A 103 0.60 6.99 -3.80
CA LEU A 103 1.34 5.74 -4.00
C LEU A 103 2.31 5.84 -5.19
N ASP A 104 1.91 6.49 -6.28
CA ASP A 104 2.79 6.70 -7.43
C ASP A 104 3.99 7.56 -7.04
N LYS A 105 3.80 8.62 -6.25
CA LYS A 105 4.87 9.43 -5.69
C LYS A 105 5.79 8.61 -4.79
N ILE A 106 5.25 7.75 -3.92
CA ILE A 106 6.07 6.83 -3.12
C ILE A 106 6.91 5.92 -4.01
N ALA A 107 6.31 5.29 -5.02
CA ALA A 107 7.03 4.41 -5.94
C ALA A 107 8.12 5.18 -6.72
N GLY A 108 7.81 6.37 -7.20
CA GLY A 108 8.76 7.27 -7.87
C GLY A 108 9.94 7.64 -6.96
N MET A 109 9.67 8.03 -5.71
CA MET A 109 10.71 8.32 -4.72
C MET A 109 11.58 7.10 -4.41
N MET A 110 10.99 5.89 -4.34
CA MET A 110 11.77 4.67 -4.17
C MET A 110 12.74 4.45 -5.32
N LEU A 111 12.27 4.64 -6.56
CA LEU A 111 13.08 4.48 -7.76
C LEU A 111 14.20 5.53 -7.84
N MET A 112 13.86 6.81 -7.65
CA MET A 112 14.82 7.92 -7.75
C MET A 112 15.91 7.85 -6.68
N ASN A 113 15.55 7.42 -5.46
CA ASN A 113 16.49 7.36 -4.34
C ASN A 113 17.12 5.98 -4.14
N GLY A 114 16.81 5.00 -4.98
CA GLY A 114 17.30 3.62 -4.84
C GLY A 114 16.85 2.92 -3.55
N ILE A 115 15.74 3.36 -2.94
CA ILE A 115 15.26 2.86 -1.65
C ILE A 115 14.57 1.49 -1.85
N LYS A 116 15.20 0.44 -1.36
CA LYS A 116 14.70 -0.95 -1.42
C LYS A 116 14.66 -1.58 -0.02
N PRO A 117 13.78 -1.09 0.87
CA PRO A 117 13.69 -1.62 2.22
C PRO A 117 13.24 -3.09 2.13
N LYS A 118 13.76 -3.91 3.05
CA LYS A 118 13.34 -5.30 3.18
C LYS A 118 11.84 -5.32 3.48
N THR A 119 11.47 -4.78 4.64
CA THR A 119 10.08 -4.63 5.10
C THR A 119 9.39 -3.42 4.49
N ARG A 120 8.14 -3.60 4.05
CA ARG A 120 7.33 -2.55 3.41
C ARG A 120 5.91 -2.58 3.96
N ILE A 121 5.59 -1.64 4.83
CA ILE A 121 4.25 -1.37 5.32
C ILE A 121 3.77 -0.08 4.66
N LEU A 122 2.68 -0.16 3.92
CA LEU A 122 2.06 1.00 3.30
C LEU A 122 0.89 1.48 4.16
N LEU A 123 0.90 2.77 4.51
CA LEU A 123 -0.23 3.39 5.19
C LEU A 123 -0.85 4.48 4.30
N THR A 124 -2.17 4.59 4.30
CA THR A 124 -2.89 5.60 3.50
C THR A 124 -4.12 6.15 4.22
N THR A 125 -4.42 7.43 3.99
CA THR A 125 -5.66 8.05 4.49
C THR A 125 -6.87 7.73 3.61
N GLY A 126 -6.65 7.34 2.35
CA GLY A 126 -7.70 7.07 1.38
C GLY A 126 -8.28 5.66 1.44
N ARG A 127 -9.40 5.44 0.74
CA ARG A 127 -9.99 4.11 0.51
C ARG A 127 -9.05 3.23 -0.29
N VAL A 128 -9.01 1.95 0.05
CA VAL A 128 -8.22 0.96 -0.70
C VAL A 128 -9.10 0.40 -1.82
N SER A 129 -8.93 0.93 -3.03
CA SER A 129 -9.52 0.35 -4.25
C SER A 129 -8.66 -0.81 -4.76
N SER A 130 -9.16 -1.51 -5.77
CA SER A 130 -8.38 -2.54 -6.48
C SER A 130 -7.09 -1.97 -7.10
N GLU A 131 -7.14 -0.75 -7.62
CA GLU A 131 -5.97 -0.06 -8.18
C GLU A 131 -4.95 0.28 -7.08
N MET A 132 -5.40 0.82 -5.94
CA MET A 132 -4.53 1.07 -4.78
C MET A 132 -3.82 -0.20 -4.33
N MET A 133 -4.55 -1.32 -4.27
CA MET A 133 -3.98 -2.62 -3.89
C MET A 133 -2.96 -3.14 -4.91
N GLN A 134 -3.23 -3.00 -6.21
CA GLN A 134 -2.26 -3.36 -7.26
C GLN A 134 -0.96 -2.53 -7.18
N LYS A 135 -1.08 -1.22 -6.94
CA LYS A 135 0.09 -0.33 -6.73
C LYS A 135 0.86 -0.74 -5.47
N ALA A 136 0.16 -1.03 -4.38
CA ALA A 136 0.79 -1.53 -3.16
C ALA A 136 1.55 -2.86 -3.39
N ALA A 137 0.98 -3.78 -4.17
CA ALA A 137 1.63 -5.03 -4.54
C ALA A 137 2.91 -4.81 -5.36
N ARG A 138 2.92 -3.86 -6.30
CA ARG A 138 4.13 -3.48 -7.06
C ARG A 138 5.19 -2.78 -6.23
N ILE A 139 4.77 -1.98 -5.26
CA ILE A 139 5.65 -1.45 -4.22
C ILE A 139 6.25 -2.61 -3.40
N GLY A 140 5.65 -3.81 -3.43
CA GLY A 140 6.08 -4.96 -2.65
C GLY A 140 5.68 -4.84 -1.18
N ALA A 141 4.59 -4.13 -0.89
CA ALA A 141 4.08 -4.00 0.46
C ALA A 141 3.56 -5.34 0.99
N SER A 142 3.98 -5.72 2.20
CA SER A 142 3.50 -6.92 2.90
C SER A 142 2.25 -6.63 3.73
N VAL A 143 2.07 -5.37 4.13
CA VAL A 143 0.94 -4.89 4.93
C VAL A 143 0.45 -3.56 4.34
N VAL A 144 -0.86 -3.42 4.19
CA VAL A 144 -1.53 -2.17 3.80
C VAL A 144 -2.50 -1.77 4.91
N ILE A 145 -2.35 -0.56 5.44
CA ILE A 145 -3.19 -0.01 6.51
C ILE A 145 -3.92 1.23 5.99
N SER A 146 -5.24 1.23 6.07
CA SER A 146 -6.07 2.38 5.73
C SER A 146 -6.93 2.85 6.90
N ARG A 147 -7.10 4.17 6.99
CA ARG A 147 -8.06 4.81 7.93
C ARG A 147 -9.52 4.54 7.59
N THR A 148 -9.80 4.10 6.37
CA THR A 148 -11.14 3.97 5.83
C THR A 148 -11.31 2.62 5.14
N SER A 149 -12.29 2.49 4.26
CA SER A 149 -12.76 1.21 3.74
C SER A 149 -11.92 0.65 2.60
N PRO A 150 -11.65 -0.66 2.62
CA PRO A 150 -11.32 -1.41 1.41
C PRO A 150 -12.58 -1.70 0.57
N SER A 151 -12.40 -1.95 -0.73
CA SER A 151 -13.45 -2.51 -1.60
C SER A 151 -13.38 -4.04 -1.66
N SER A 152 -14.47 -4.71 -2.07
CA SER A 152 -14.50 -6.18 -2.23
C SER A 152 -13.41 -6.68 -3.18
N LEU A 153 -13.22 -6.00 -4.33
CA LEU A 153 -12.15 -6.37 -5.25
C LEU A 153 -10.75 -6.13 -4.67
N SER A 154 -10.57 -5.13 -3.79
CA SER A 154 -9.27 -4.94 -3.10
C SER A 154 -8.98 -6.04 -2.09
N TYR A 155 -10.02 -6.59 -1.45
CA TYR A 155 -9.92 -7.75 -0.57
C TYR A 155 -9.44 -8.98 -1.35
N GLU A 156 -10.11 -9.29 -2.46
CA GLU A 156 -9.76 -10.45 -3.31
C GLU A 156 -8.33 -10.37 -3.83
N LEU A 157 -7.90 -9.16 -4.21
CA LEU A 157 -6.53 -8.92 -4.65
C LEU A 157 -5.53 -9.04 -3.50
N ALA A 158 -5.86 -8.54 -2.29
CA ALA A 158 -4.99 -8.68 -1.13
C ALA A 158 -4.75 -10.15 -0.76
N GLU A 159 -5.81 -10.97 -0.77
CA GLU A 159 -5.72 -12.44 -0.61
C GLU A 159 -4.82 -13.07 -1.68
N LYS A 160 -5.06 -12.74 -2.95
CA LYS A 160 -4.26 -13.26 -4.07
C LYS A 160 -2.78 -12.88 -3.93
N TYR A 161 -2.51 -11.66 -3.51
CA TYR A 161 -1.16 -11.11 -3.41
C TYR A 161 -0.44 -11.46 -2.12
N GLY A 162 -1.11 -12.08 -1.14
CA GLY A 162 -0.46 -12.39 0.13
C GLY A 162 -0.28 -11.17 1.03
N ILE A 163 -1.09 -10.11 0.87
CA ILE A 163 -0.93 -8.81 1.55
C ILE A 163 -1.91 -8.72 2.72
N THR A 164 -1.42 -8.42 3.91
CA THR A 164 -2.29 -8.14 5.06
C THR A 164 -2.98 -6.80 4.89
N LEU A 165 -4.30 -6.81 4.71
CA LEU A 165 -5.11 -5.61 4.53
C LEU A 165 -5.80 -5.25 5.84
N ILE A 166 -5.53 -4.05 6.34
CA ILE A 166 -6.15 -3.48 7.53
C ILE A 166 -6.94 -2.24 7.11
N GLY A 167 -8.22 -2.20 7.45
CA GLY A 167 -9.12 -1.09 7.16
C GLY A 167 -9.74 -0.49 8.43
N TYR A 168 -10.33 0.69 8.28
CA TYR A 168 -10.95 1.44 9.39
C TYR A 168 -10.03 1.61 10.61
N ALA A 169 -8.72 1.67 10.36
CA ALA A 169 -7.72 1.73 11.41
C ALA A 169 -7.76 3.09 12.12
N LYS A 170 -7.92 3.04 13.44
CA LYS A 170 -7.93 4.16 14.37
C LYS A 170 -7.06 3.81 15.58
N ARG A 171 -6.83 4.79 16.47
CA ARG A 171 -5.98 4.65 17.66
C ARG A 171 -6.26 3.41 18.52
N HIS A 172 -7.51 2.96 18.61
CA HIS A 172 -7.91 1.86 19.50
C HIS A 172 -8.70 0.74 18.81
N ARG A 173 -8.85 0.79 17.49
CA ARG A 173 -9.58 -0.24 16.73
C ARG A 173 -9.11 -0.31 15.30
N PHE A 174 -9.15 -1.49 14.73
CA PHE A 174 -8.89 -1.74 13.32
C PHE A 174 -9.56 -3.05 12.92
N ASN A 175 -9.81 -3.22 11.63
CA ASN A 175 -10.32 -4.45 11.07
C ASN A 175 -9.25 -5.08 10.19
N VAL A 176 -8.90 -6.33 10.48
CA VAL A 176 -8.03 -7.14 9.61
C VAL A 176 -8.92 -7.89 8.64
N TYR A 177 -8.68 -7.67 7.35
CA TYR A 177 -9.47 -8.25 6.28
C TYR A 177 -8.80 -9.51 5.72
N THR A 178 -7.49 -9.51 5.55
CA THR A 178 -6.74 -10.58 4.89
C THR A 178 -5.45 -10.86 5.63
N HIS A 179 -4.92 -12.09 5.52
CA HIS A 179 -3.62 -12.50 6.06
C HIS A 179 -3.37 -12.09 7.52
N ALA A 180 -4.31 -12.45 8.41
CA ALA A 180 -4.27 -12.09 9.82
C ALA A 180 -3.09 -12.72 10.59
N GLU A 181 -2.46 -13.76 10.06
CA GLU A 181 -1.27 -14.41 10.60
C GLU A 181 -0.05 -13.48 10.75
N ARG A 182 -0.06 -12.30 10.11
CA ARG A 182 0.97 -11.25 10.33
C ARG A 182 0.68 -10.34 11.53
N ILE A 183 -0.42 -10.55 12.24
CA ILE A 183 -0.70 -9.90 13.52
C ILE A 183 -0.52 -10.94 14.63
N ARG A 184 0.31 -10.64 15.63
CA ARG A 184 0.79 -11.61 16.63
C ARG A 184 -0.35 -12.38 17.30
N GLU A 185 -1.41 -11.70 17.73
CA GLU A 185 -2.53 -12.24 18.49
C GLU A 185 -3.35 -13.19 17.64
N PHE A 186 -3.60 -12.84 16.37
CA PHE A 186 -4.27 -13.73 15.43
C PHE A 186 -3.39 -14.93 15.08
N ARG A 187 -2.06 -14.74 14.94
CA ARG A 187 -1.13 -15.84 14.71
C ARG A 187 -1.11 -16.84 15.88
N GLU A 188 -1.10 -16.35 17.11
CA GLU A 188 -1.15 -17.19 18.31
C GLU A 188 -2.47 -17.94 18.43
N LYS A 189 -3.59 -17.27 18.15
CA LYS A 189 -4.91 -17.90 18.10
C LYS A 189 -4.96 -19.04 17.07
N LEU A 190 -4.51 -18.79 15.84
CA LEU A 190 -4.44 -19.78 14.77
C LEU A 190 -3.56 -20.99 15.14
N LYS A 191 -2.41 -20.76 15.78
CA LYS A 191 -1.56 -21.85 16.29
C LYS A 191 -2.27 -22.72 17.32
N ARG A 192 -3.00 -22.10 18.27
CA ARG A 192 -3.76 -22.83 19.30
C ARG A 192 -4.92 -23.63 18.70
N GLU A 193 -5.58 -23.10 17.67
CA GLU A 193 -6.66 -23.80 16.96
C GLU A 193 -6.13 -25.02 16.19
N ASN A 194 -5.02 -24.86 15.46
CA ASN A 194 -4.40 -25.97 14.72
C ASN A 194 -3.88 -27.09 15.64
N ALA A 195 -3.24 -26.73 16.77
CA ALA A 195 -2.75 -27.72 17.73
C ALA A 195 -3.90 -28.57 18.34
N LYS A 196 -5.10 -28.02 18.48
CA LYS A 196 -6.28 -28.77 18.95
C LYS A 196 -6.79 -29.76 17.89
N THR A 197 -6.70 -29.42 16.61
CA THR A 197 -7.13 -30.28 15.50
C THR A 197 -6.20 -31.46 15.28
N GLU A 198 -4.90 -31.32 15.57
CA GLU A 198 -3.90 -32.41 15.45
C GLU A 198 -3.90 -33.40 16.62
N THR A 199 -4.63 -33.10 17.70
CA THR A 199 -4.72 -33.96 18.90
C THR A 199 -6.01 -34.80 18.92
N LEU A 200 -6.84 -34.72 17.87
CA LEU A 200 -8.08 -35.48 17.65
C LEU A 200 -7.90 -36.46 16.48
#